data_AF-A0A831LL13-F1
#
_entry.id   AF-A0A831LL13-F1
#
_cell.length_a   1.000
_cell.length_b   1.000
_cell.length_c   1.000
_cell.angle_alpha   90.00
_cell.angle_beta   90.00
_cell.angle_gamma   90.00
#
_symmetry.space_group_name_H-M   'P 1'
#
loop_
_entity.id
_entity.type
_entity.pdbx_description
1 polymer ?
#
loop_
_entity_poly.entity_id
_entity_poly.type
_entity_poly.pdbx_seq_one_letter_code
_entity_poly.pdbx_strand_id
1 'polypeptide(L)'
;YLTFDRILEGAALREAVFALDNRMAAEEQYRIIDTYAETLQEMCFWALQQETAISLDAEALLQWQDRIAEFINALPGVTPSQDWEKAQQKSKDLSEAGLDAPLSQKVAALPYLGDFLPLFNLVEKTQSELHDVACAHRDLMEKLGVSRLRAAAAKVPLRDRWDRMALDALERDLSVTLFRLTKAVLQETDGNVERYLSRRRQKYRALNNLWQQVQGTEPVNFNPFMVIGRALADLL
;
A
#
# COMPACT_ATOMS: atom_id res chain seq x y z
N TYR A 1 -1.80 6.95 15.88
CA TYR A 1 -0.57 7.62 15.44
C TYR A 1 0.62 7.30 16.34
N LEU A 2 0.69 7.81 17.59
CA LEU A 2 1.84 7.60 18.48
C LEU A 2 2.20 6.13 18.71
N THR A 3 1.21 5.23 18.77
CA THR A 3 1.48 3.80 18.91
C THR A 3 2.21 3.23 17.70
N PHE A 4 1.75 3.55 16.49
CA PHE A 4 2.41 3.11 15.25
C PHE A 4 3.78 3.76 15.07
N ASP A 5 3.94 5.01 15.52
CA ASP A 5 5.24 5.68 15.54
C ASP A 5 6.25 4.90 16.41
N ARG A 6 5.82 4.41 17.58
CA ARG A 6 6.65 3.56 18.45
C ARG A 6 6.89 2.17 17.87
N ILE A 7 5.86 1.54 17.28
CA ILE A 7 5.97 0.24 16.60
C ILE A 7 7.04 0.29 15.50
N LEU A 8 7.03 1.35 14.67
CA LEU A 8 7.99 1.55 13.59
C LEU A 8 9.30 2.23 14.03
N GLU A 9 9.54 2.38 15.34
CA GLU A 9 10.75 3.00 15.89
C GLU A 9 11.04 4.40 15.32
N GLY A 10 9.99 5.21 15.15
CA GLY A 10 10.03 6.49 14.43
C GLY A 10 11.03 7.51 14.99
N ALA A 11 11.27 7.51 16.29
CA ALA A 11 12.29 8.36 16.91
C ALA A 11 13.70 8.02 16.38
N ALA A 12 14.05 6.73 16.38
CA ALA A 12 15.34 6.26 15.89
C ALA A 12 15.50 6.51 14.38
N LEU A 13 14.43 6.29 13.60
CA LEU A 13 14.42 6.59 12.17
C LEU A 13 14.68 8.08 11.89
N ARG A 14 13.97 8.98 12.59
CA ARG A 14 14.15 10.43 12.43
C ARG A 14 15.55 10.89 12.82
N GLU A 15 16.06 10.43 13.96
CA GLU A 15 17.43 10.74 14.41
C GLU A 15 18.48 10.30 13.39
N ALA A 16 18.35 9.08 12.86
CA ALA A 16 19.28 8.54 11.89
C ALA A 16 19.21 9.29 10.54
N VAL A 17 18.02 9.65 10.07
CA VAL A 17 17.85 10.45 8.84
C VAL A 17 18.45 11.85 9.02
N PHE A 18 18.22 12.51 10.16
CA PHE A 18 18.82 13.83 10.46
C PHE A 18 20.34 13.77 10.59
N ALA A 19 20.91 12.65 11.06
CA ALA A 19 22.35 12.46 11.11
C ALA A 19 23.01 12.39 9.72
N LEU A 20 22.22 12.26 8.63
CA LEU A 20 22.70 12.32 7.25
C LEU A 20 22.75 13.75 6.69
N ASP A 21 22.53 14.77 7.52
CA ASP A 21 22.70 16.15 7.10
C ASP A 21 24.10 16.40 6.52
N ASN A 22 24.15 17.12 5.38
CA ASN A 22 25.35 17.33 4.55
C ASN A 22 25.99 16.06 3.95
N ARG A 23 25.40 14.86 4.14
CA ARG A 23 25.83 13.58 3.52
C ARG A 23 24.83 13.07 2.49
N MET A 24 23.58 13.46 2.63
CA MET A 24 22.47 13.17 1.73
C MET A 24 21.78 14.48 1.35
N ALA A 25 21.30 14.58 0.10
CA ALA A 25 20.52 15.73 -0.34
C ALA A 25 19.28 15.93 0.56
N ALA A 26 19.03 17.18 0.97
CA ALA A 26 17.91 17.50 1.86
C ALA A 26 16.56 17.02 1.31
N GLU A 27 16.35 17.12 -0.01
CA GLU A 27 15.15 16.61 -0.69
C GLU A 27 14.91 15.11 -0.43
N GLU A 28 15.98 14.32 -0.40
CA GLU A 28 15.88 12.88 -0.13
C GLU A 28 15.54 12.59 1.34
N GLN A 29 16.14 13.34 2.27
CA GLN A 29 15.78 13.23 3.69
C GLN A 29 14.30 13.55 3.91
N TYR A 30 13.81 14.65 3.32
CA TYR A 30 12.40 15.01 3.39
C TYR A 30 11.50 13.94 2.77
N ARG A 31 11.88 13.38 1.62
CA ARG A 31 11.13 12.29 0.98
C ARG A 31 10.98 11.07 1.89
N ILE A 32 12.03 10.70 2.63
CA ILE A 32 11.96 9.61 3.62
C ILE A 32 10.99 9.95 4.75
N ILE A 33 11.05 11.17 5.30
CA ILE A 33 10.17 11.61 6.39
C ILE A 33 8.71 11.69 5.93
N ASP A 34 8.47 12.18 4.71
CA ASP A 34 7.13 12.24 4.12
C ASP A 34 6.57 10.83 3.90
N THR A 35 7.37 9.92 3.31
CA THR A 35 6.96 8.51 3.11
C THR A 35 6.65 7.84 4.45
N TYR A 36 7.47 8.10 5.48
CA TYR A 36 7.21 7.60 6.83
C TYR A 36 5.89 8.13 7.41
N ALA A 37 5.61 9.42 7.24
CA ALA A 37 4.37 10.03 7.70
C ALA A 37 3.15 9.46 6.96
N GLU A 38 3.24 9.25 5.65
CA GLU A 38 2.22 8.59 4.82
C GLU A 38 1.96 7.16 5.29
N THR A 39 3.00 6.36 5.53
CA THR A 39 2.87 5.01 6.11
C THR A 39 2.12 5.04 7.44
N LEU A 40 2.46 5.96 8.35
CA LEU A 40 1.75 6.10 9.63
C LEU A 40 0.29 6.50 9.46
N GLN A 41 -0.02 7.35 8.49
CA GLN A 41 -1.39 7.75 8.17
C GLN A 41 -2.20 6.55 7.67
N GLU A 42 -1.65 5.75 6.75
CA GLU A 42 -2.30 4.54 6.24
C GLU A 42 -2.53 3.50 7.34
N MET A 43 -1.54 3.27 8.21
CA MET A 43 -1.71 2.37 9.36
C MET A 43 -2.82 2.87 10.31
N CYS A 44 -2.88 4.18 10.57
CA CYS A 44 -3.95 4.76 11.38
C CYS A 44 -5.33 4.61 10.71
N PHE A 45 -5.41 4.88 9.41
CA PHE A 45 -6.63 4.71 8.63
C PHE A 45 -7.14 3.28 8.73
N TRP A 46 -6.29 2.29 8.47
CA TRP A 46 -6.69 0.89 8.50
C TRP A 46 -7.04 0.37 9.89
N ALA A 47 -6.31 0.81 10.92
CA ALA A 47 -6.65 0.47 12.30
C ALA A 47 -8.05 0.96 12.68
N LEU A 48 -8.42 2.18 12.28
CA LEU A 48 -9.76 2.71 12.51
C LEU A 48 -10.81 1.98 11.66
N GLN A 49 -10.50 1.73 10.38
CA GLN A 49 -11.41 1.07 9.44
C GLN A 49 -11.74 -0.37 9.85
N GLN A 50 -10.83 -1.04 10.55
CA GLN A 50 -10.98 -2.44 10.96
C GLN A 50 -11.26 -2.61 12.45
N GLU A 51 -11.39 -1.51 13.19
CA GLU A 51 -11.55 -1.51 14.65
C GLU A 51 -10.43 -2.31 15.35
N THR A 52 -9.20 -2.21 14.84
CA THR A 52 -8.04 -2.94 15.37
C THR A 52 -7.75 -2.46 16.79
N ALA A 53 -7.87 -3.36 17.77
CA ALA A 53 -7.45 -3.10 19.13
C ALA A 53 -5.92 -3.06 19.19
N ILE A 54 -5.36 -1.90 19.51
CA ILE A 54 -3.91 -1.73 19.66
C ILE A 54 -3.63 -1.42 21.13
N SER A 55 -2.97 -2.36 21.80
CA SER A 55 -2.51 -2.16 23.17
C SER A 55 -1.18 -1.42 23.21
N LEU A 56 -0.93 -0.72 24.32
CA LEU A 56 0.30 0.05 24.59
C LEU A 56 1.27 -0.68 25.50
N ASP A 57 0.96 -1.89 25.94
CA ASP A 57 1.87 -2.68 26.76
C ASP A 57 3.09 -3.13 25.94
N ALA A 58 4.20 -3.38 26.65
CA ALA A 58 5.48 -3.69 26.02
C ALA A 58 5.45 -5.01 25.25
N GLU A 59 4.64 -5.98 25.68
CA GLU A 59 4.53 -7.28 25.01
C GLU A 59 3.79 -7.14 23.68
N ALA A 60 2.67 -6.41 23.66
CA ALA A 60 1.94 -6.11 22.44
C ALA A 60 2.80 -5.31 21.43
N LEU A 61 3.62 -4.38 21.91
CA LEU A 61 4.54 -3.62 21.06
C LEU A 61 5.55 -4.55 20.35
N LEU A 62 6.17 -5.47 21.10
CA LEU A 62 7.12 -6.45 20.55
C LEU A 62 6.44 -7.38 19.54
N GLN A 63 5.23 -7.86 19.85
CA GLN A 63 4.47 -8.69 18.92
C GLN A 63 4.17 -7.97 17.59
N TRP A 64 3.83 -6.68 17.62
CA TRP A 64 3.64 -5.90 16.39
C TRP A 64 4.94 -5.71 15.61
N GLN A 65 6.06 -5.48 16.29
CA GLN A 65 7.37 -5.37 15.66
C GLN A 65 7.78 -6.68 14.97
N ASP A 66 7.58 -7.82 15.63
CA ASP A 66 7.85 -9.14 15.06
C ASP A 66 7.00 -9.41 13.81
N ARG A 67 5.70 -9.08 13.86
CA ARG A 67 4.79 -9.22 12.71
C ARG A 67 5.19 -8.33 11.53
N ILE A 68 5.64 -7.10 11.79
CA ILE A 68 6.15 -6.22 10.73
C ILE A 68 7.44 -6.76 10.14
N ALA A 69 8.35 -7.28 10.97
CA ALA A 69 9.57 -7.90 10.49
C ALA A 69 9.28 -9.14 9.61
N GLU A 70 8.33 -9.98 10.02
CA GLU A 70 7.83 -11.11 9.23
C GLU A 70 7.26 -10.64 7.88
N PHE A 71 6.44 -9.59 7.88
CA PHE A 71 5.89 -9.01 6.66
C PHE A 71 6.96 -8.46 5.73
N ILE A 72 7.94 -7.71 6.24
CA ILE A 72 9.07 -7.19 5.45
C ILE A 72 9.87 -8.34 4.82
N ASN A 73 10.07 -9.43 5.56
CA ASN A 73 10.77 -10.61 5.04
C ASN A 73 9.99 -11.36 3.97
N ALA A 74 8.66 -11.23 3.94
CA ALA A 74 7.80 -11.81 2.91
C ALA A 74 7.78 -10.99 1.60
N LEU A 75 8.07 -9.67 1.66
CA LEU A 75 8.02 -8.75 0.51
C LEU A 75 8.71 -9.25 -0.77
N PRO A 76 9.92 -9.87 -0.74
CA PRO A 76 10.56 -10.40 -1.94
C PRO A 76 9.73 -11.39 -2.75
N GLY A 77 8.88 -12.18 -2.08
CA GLY A 77 8.06 -13.22 -2.72
C GLY A 77 6.67 -12.72 -3.15
N VAL A 78 6.23 -11.58 -2.62
CA VAL A 78 4.85 -11.09 -2.77
C VAL A 78 4.76 -9.75 -3.51
N THR A 79 5.91 -9.13 -3.80
CA THR A 79 6.03 -7.89 -4.57
C THR A 79 6.47 -8.20 -6.02
N PRO A 80 6.00 -7.48 -7.05
CA PRO A 80 6.53 -7.62 -8.40
C PRO A 80 8.06 -7.41 -8.42
N SER A 81 8.80 -8.28 -9.14
CA SER A 81 10.27 -8.30 -9.10
C SER A 81 10.91 -6.94 -9.42
N GLN A 82 10.37 -6.21 -10.40
CA GLN A 82 10.88 -4.88 -10.78
C GLN A 82 10.75 -3.84 -9.66
N ASP A 83 9.67 -3.89 -8.88
CA ASP A 83 9.46 -2.94 -7.78
C ASP A 83 10.29 -3.34 -6.56
N TRP A 84 10.45 -4.65 -6.32
CA TRP A 84 11.35 -5.13 -5.28
C TRP A 84 12.83 -4.84 -5.58
N GLU A 85 13.26 -4.93 -6.84
CA GLU A 85 14.61 -4.53 -7.28
C GLU A 85 14.86 -3.04 -7.00
N LYS A 86 13.88 -2.16 -7.27
CA LYS A 86 13.98 -0.74 -6.92
C LYS A 86 14.09 -0.53 -5.41
N ALA A 87 13.31 -1.25 -4.61
CA ALA A 87 13.41 -1.18 -3.15
C ALA A 87 14.79 -1.65 -2.65
N GLN A 88 15.32 -2.73 -3.21
CA GLN A 88 16.66 -3.21 -2.89
C GLN A 88 17.74 -2.20 -3.27
N GLN A 89 17.64 -1.59 -4.47
CA GLN A 89 18.58 -0.54 -4.88
C GLN A 89 18.50 0.65 -3.94
N LYS A 90 17.28 1.08 -3.57
CA LYS A 90 17.07 2.15 -2.60
C LYS A 90 17.74 1.86 -1.26
N SER A 91 17.59 0.65 -0.73
CA SER A 91 18.25 0.23 0.50
C SER A 91 19.78 0.29 0.40
N LYS A 92 20.36 -0.11 -0.75
CA LYS A 92 21.80 0.02 -0.99
C LYS A 92 22.25 1.48 -1.02
N ASP A 93 21.56 2.33 -1.77
CA ASP A 93 21.89 3.75 -1.90
C ASP A 93 21.85 4.47 -0.52
N LEU A 94 20.87 4.13 0.32
CA LEU A 94 20.76 4.67 1.68
C LEU A 94 21.90 4.19 2.58
N SER A 95 22.29 2.91 2.44
CA SER A 95 23.41 2.34 3.18
C SER A 95 24.74 3.00 2.80
N GLU A 96 24.94 3.26 1.51
CA GLU A 96 26.11 3.99 0.98
C GLU A 96 26.15 5.46 1.47
N ALA A 97 24.98 6.09 1.62
CA ALA A 97 24.87 7.43 2.20
C ALA A 97 25.20 7.49 3.71
N GLY A 98 25.31 6.33 4.38
CA GLY A 98 25.72 6.20 5.77
C GLY A 98 24.61 5.82 6.73
N LEU A 99 23.44 5.41 6.22
CA LEU A 99 22.37 4.83 7.04
C LEU A 99 22.73 3.36 7.37
N ASP A 100 22.40 2.94 8.60
CA ASP A 100 22.54 1.54 9.02
C ASP A 100 21.76 0.58 8.09
N ALA A 101 22.31 -0.61 7.81
CA ALA A 101 21.73 -1.54 6.81
C ALA A 101 20.31 -2.03 7.19
N PRO A 102 20.05 -2.50 8.43
CA PRO A 102 18.70 -2.74 8.94
C PRO A 102 17.74 -1.56 8.72
N LEU A 103 18.15 -0.34 9.03
CA LEU A 103 17.31 0.84 8.87
C LEU A 103 17.10 1.21 7.40
N SER A 104 18.11 1.05 6.55
CA SER A 104 17.98 1.21 5.09
C SER A 104 16.95 0.24 4.50
N GLN A 105 16.94 -1.01 4.97
CA GLN A 105 15.92 -1.99 4.58
C GLN A 105 14.53 -1.58 5.06
N LYS A 106 14.39 -1.12 6.31
CA LYS A 106 13.11 -0.60 6.84
C LYS A 106 12.60 0.60 6.03
N VAL A 107 13.46 1.57 5.72
CA VAL A 107 13.10 2.75 4.92
C VAL A 107 12.66 2.35 3.52
N ALA A 108 13.39 1.43 2.87
CA ALA A 108 13.01 0.93 1.56
C ALA A 108 11.69 0.13 1.56
N ALA A 109 11.29 -0.42 2.71
CA ALA A 109 10.04 -1.15 2.88
C ALA A 109 8.82 -0.26 3.21
N LEU A 110 9.02 1.00 3.63
CA LEU A 110 7.93 1.91 4.05
C LEU A 110 6.76 2.01 3.05
N PRO A 111 6.98 2.11 1.72
CA PRO A 111 5.88 2.19 0.75
C PRO A 111 4.94 0.98 0.75
N TYR A 112 5.41 -0.17 1.23
CA TYR A 112 4.65 -1.42 1.27
C TYR A 112 3.97 -1.65 2.62
N LEU A 113 4.41 -0.96 3.68
CA LEU A 113 3.85 -1.13 5.03
C LEU A 113 2.43 -0.57 5.17
N GLY A 114 1.96 0.25 4.21
CA GLY A 114 0.54 0.66 4.17
C GLY A 114 -0.42 -0.52 4.03
N ASP A 115 0.00 -1.59 3.34
CA ASP A 115 -0.79 -2.80 3.14
C ASP A 115 -0.65 -3.82 4.29
N PHE A 116 0.24 -3.57 5.27
CA PHE A 116 0.50 -4.51 6.36
C PHE A 116 -0.76 -4.85 7.17
N LEU A 117 -1.43 -3.83 7.73
CA LEU A 117 -2.64 -4.04 8.55
C LEU A 117 -3.79 -4.71 7.78
N PRO A 118 -4.17 -4.25 6.57
CA PRO A 118 -5.22 -4.93 5.81
C PRO A 118 -4.87 -6.37 5.46
N LEU A 119 -3.66 -6.67 5.00
CA LEU A 119 -3.30 -8.05 4.68
C LEU A 119 -3.23 -8.93 5.92
N PHE A 120 -2.67 -8.43 7.02
CA PHE A 120 -2.63 -9.15 8.29
C PHE A 120 -4.05 -9.46 8.80
N ASN A 121 -4.99 -8.53 8.68
CA ASN A 121 -6.37 -8.77 9.07
C ASN A 121 -7.09 -9.78 8.15
N LEU A 122 -6.70 -9.88 6.87
CA LEU A 122 -7.18 -10.93 5.98
C LEU A 122 -6.70 -12.31 6.42
N VAL A 123 -5.43 -12.45 6.79
CA VAL A 123 -4.86 -13.70 7.35
C VAL A 123 -5.75 -14.22 8.48
N GLU A 124 -6.10 -13.37 9.45
CA GLU A 124 -6.98 -13.74 10.56
C GLU A 124 -8.40 -14.09 10.11
N LYS A 125 -8.98 -13.32 9.18
CA LYS A 125 -10.38 -13.49 8.72
C LYS A 125 -10.58 -14.65 7.76
N THR A 126 -9.56 -15.05 7.02
CA THR A 126 -9.63 -16.14 6.04
C THR A 126 -8.91 -17.40 6.50
N GLN A 127 -8.17 -17.35 7.62
CA GLN A 127 -7.33 -18.45 8.13
C GLN A 127 -6.35 -18.96 7.06
N SER A 128 -5.85 -18.05 6.22
CA SER A 128 -4.89 -18.33 5.15
C SER A 128 -3.50 -17.89 5.54
N GLU A 129 -2.47 -18.43 4.90
CA GLU A 129 -1.09 -17.99 5.12
C GLU A 129 -0.85 -16.57 4.58
N LEU A 130 0.01 -15.78 5.23
CA LEU A 130 0.33 -14.41 4.81
C LEU A 130 0.83 -14.35 3.37
N HIS A 131 1.62 -15.34 2.94
CA HIS A 131 2.12 -15.43 1.58
C HIS A 131 0.98 -15.56 0.56
N ASP A 132 0.00 -16.42 0.81
CA ASP A 132 -1.13 -16.65 -0.10
C ASP A 132 -2.03 -15.42 -0.19
N VAL A 133 -2.29 -14.77 0.94
CA VAL A 133 -3.05 -13.52 1.02
C VAL A 133 -2.37 -12.42 0.21
N ALA A 134 -1.07 -12.23 0.40
CA ALA A 134 -0.30 -11.19 -0.30
C ALA A 134 -0.17 -11.49 -1.81
N CYS A 135 0.04 -12.75 -2.19
CA CYS A 135 0.02 -13.17 -3.60
C CYS A 135 -1.34 -12.90 -4.26
N ALA A 136 -2.45 -13.29 -3.61
CA ALA A 136 -3.79 -13.02 -4.13
C ALA A 136 -4.08 -11.51 -4.24
N HIS A 137 -3.60 -10.71 -3.28
CA HIS A 137 -3.74 -9.25 -3.32
C HIS A 137 -2.94 -8.63 -4.48
N ARG A 138 -1.66 -8.98 -4.62
CA ARG A 138 -0.80 -8.54 -5.72
C ARG A 138 -1.42 -8.90 -7.07
N ASP A 139 -1.77 -10.16 -7.27
CA ASP A 139 -2.30 -10.66 -8.54
C ASP A 139 -3.62 -9.97 -8.89
N LEU A 140 -4.46 -9.69 -7.88
CA LEU A 140 -5.67 -8.91 -8.07
C LEU A 140 -5.37 -7.47 -8.50
N MET A 141 -4.45 -6.77 -7.80
CA MET A 141 -4.06 -5.40 -8.16
C MET A 141 -3.50 -5.32 -9.58
N GLU A 142 -2.68 -6.29 -9.98
CA GLU A 142 -2.12 -6.40 -11.31
C GLU A 142 -3.21 -6.58 -12.36
N LYS A 143 -4.11 -7.57 -12.18
CA LYS A 143 -5.20 -7.84 -13.13
C LYS A 143 -6.18 -6.68 -13.25
N LEU A 144 -6.45 -5.95 -12.17
CA LEU A 144 -7.34 -4.78 -12.19
C LEU A 144 -6.66 -3.50 -12.69
N GLY A 145 -5.33 -3.51 -12.84
CA GLY A 145 -4.55 -2.37 -13.30
C GLY A 145 -4.49 -1.22 -12.30
N VAL A 146 -4.46 -1.52 -11.00
CA VAL A 146 -4.50 -0.54 -9.90
C VAL A 146 -3.35 0.46 -9.99
N SER A 147 -2.12 0.00 -10.22
CA SER A 147 -0.95 0.89 -10.33
C SER A 147 -1.11 1.89 -11.49
N ARG A 148 -1.74 1.46 -12.59
CA ARG A 148 -2.09 2.36 -13.70
C ARG A 148 -3.15 3.38 -13.28
N LEU A 149 -4.08 3.00 -12.39
CA LEU A 149 -5.15 3.89 -11.89
C LEU A 149 -4.56 5.02 -11.08
N ARG A 150 -3.75 4.65 -10.08
CA ARG A 150 -3.05 5.61 -9.22
C ARG A 150 -2.17 6.54 -10.05
N ALA A 151 -1.36 5.99 -10.97
CA ALA A 151 -0.49 6.78 -11.82
C ALA A 151 -1.24 7.73 -12.77
N ALA A 152 -2.45 7.38 -13.22
CA ALA A 152 -3.28 8.25 -14.04
C ALA A 152 -4.02 9.30 -13.20
N ALA A 153 -4.51 8.94 -12.01
CA ALA A 153 -5.16 9.86 -11.08
C ALA A 153 -4.18 10.93 -10.56
N ALA A 154 -2.92 10.55 -10.31
CA ALA A 154 -1.87 11.47 -9.89
C ALA A 154 -1.52 12.56 -10.93
N LYS A 155 -1.96 12.41 -12.18
CA LYS A 155 -1.77 13.43 -13.24
C LYS A 155 -2.86 14.50 -13.24
N VAL A 156 -3.93 14.33 -12.46
CA VAL A 156 -5.00 15.33 -12.36
C VAL A 156 -4.45 16.59 -11.69
N PRO A 157 -4.59 17.79 -12.31
CA PRO A 157 -4.13 19.03 -11.69
C PRO A 157 -4.89 19.33 -10.39
N LEU A 158 -4.17 19.46 -9.28
CA LEU A 158 -4.72 19.82 -7.97
C LEU A 158 -4.82 21.35 -7.84
N ARG A 159 -6.00 21.92 -8.12
CA ARG A 159 -6.19 23.39 -8.19
C ARG A 159 -6.60 23.98 -6.86
N ASP A 160 -7.34 23.23 -6.07
CA ASP A 160 -7.80 23.68 -4.76
C ASP A 160 -7.77 22.55 -3.70
N ARG A 161 -8.25 22.87 -2.51
CA ARG A 161 -8.33 21.91 -1.39
C ARG A 161 -9.30 20.76 -1.67
N TRP A 162 -10.35 20.97 -2.46
CA TRP A 162 -11.34 19.96 -2.77
C TRP A 162 -10.80 18.92 -3.73
N ASP A 163 -9.96 19.33 -4.68
CA ASP A 163 -9.23 18.40 -5.54
C ASP A 163 -8.33 17.46 -4.73
N ARG A 164 -7.62 17.98 -3.71
CA ARG A 164 -6.82 17.15 -2.79
C ARG A 164 -7.70 16.18 -2.01
N MET A 165 -8.79 16.67 -1.43
CA MET A 165 -9.75 15.82 -0.72
C MET A 165 -10.35 14.74 -1.61
N ALA A 166 -10.59 15.04 -2.90
CA ALA A 166 -11.11 14.07 -3.86
C ALA A 166 -10.08 12.99 -4.20
N LEU A 167 -8.80 13.34 -4.35
CA LEU A 167 -7.72 12.36 -4.51
C LEU A 167 -7.60 11.45 -3.28
N ASP A 168 -7.57 12.04 -2.08
CA ASP A 168 -7.49 11.28 -0.83
C ASP A 168 -8.68 10.33 -0.66
N ALA A 169 -9.89 10.80 -0.98
CA ALA A 169 -11.10 9.97 -0.93
C ALA A 169 -11.05 8.82 -1.95
N LEU A 170 -10.61 9.11 -3.18
CA LEU A 170 -10.45 8.11 -4.23
C LEU A 170 -9.44 7.01 -3.83
N GLU A 171 -8.27 7.38 -3.30
CA GLU A 171 -7.26 6.42 -2.86
C GLU A 171 -7.77 5.56 -1.70
N ARG A 172 -8.47 6.16 -0.72
CA ARG A 172 -9.07 5.40 0.40
C ARG A 172 -10.16 4.44 -0.06
N ASP A 173 -11.09 4.90 -0.90
CA ASP A 173 -12.16 4.07 -1.44
C ASP A 173 -11.60 2.91 -2.26
N LEU A 174 -10.54 3.17 -3.04
CA LEU A 174 -9.83 2.16 -3.80
C LEU A 174 -9.18 1.12 -2.88
N SER A 175 -8.42 1.54 -1.86
CA SER A 175 -7.79 0.66 -0.89
C SER A 175 -8.80 -0.22 -0.15
N VAL A 176 -9.93 0.34 0.31
CA VAL A 176 -11.02 -0.41 0.95
C VAL A 176 -11.67 -1.40 -0.02
N THR A 177 -11.89 -1.00 -1.27
CA THR A 177 -12.47 -1.86 -2.30
C THR A 177 -11.55 -3.04 -2.62
N LEU A 178 -10.25 -2.79 -2.76
CA LEU A 178 -9.25 -3.82 -3.03
C LEU A 178 -9.16 -4.83 -1.87
N PHE A 179 -9.10 -4.37 -0.63
CA PHE A 179 -9.16 -5.26 0.54
C PHE A 179 -10.39 -6.17 0.52
N ARG A 180 -11.58 -5.60 0.25
CA ARG A 180 -12.83 -6.38 0.17
C ARG A 180 -12.80 -7.39 -0.98
N LEU A 181 -12.26 -7.02 -2.13
CA LEU A 181 -12.14 -7.91 -3.28
C LEU A 181 -11.14 -9.02 -3.01
N THR A 182 -9.97 -8.74 -2.42
CA THR A 182 -9.01 -9.76 -2.02
C THR A 182 -9.62 -10.74 -1.04
N LYS A 183 -10.38 -10.26 -0.04
CA LYS A 183 -11.15 -11.13 0.86
C LYS A 183 -12.10 -12.05 0.07
N ALA A 184 -12.86 -11.50 -0.87
CA ALA A 184 -13.81 -12.27 -1.66
C ALA A 184 -13.12 -13.30 -2.57
N VAL A 185 -11.97 -12.97 -3.15
CA VAL A 185 -11.14 -13.89 -3.94
C VAL A 185 -10.65 -15.05 -3.08
N LEU A 186 -10.15 -14.77 -1.86
CA LEU A 186 -9.71 -15.80 -0.92
C LEU A 186 -10.88 -16.72 -0.53
N GLN A 187 -12.04 -16.16 -0.18
CA GLN A 187 -13.18 -16.93 0.30
C GLN A 187 -13.93 -17.72 -0.79
N GLU A 188 -14.10 -17.16 -1.99
CA GLU A 188 -14.92 -17.79 -3.05
C GLU A 188 -14.12 -18.71 -3.99
N THR A 189 -12.81 -18.49 -4.06
CA THR A 189 -11.96 -19.09 -5.09
C THR A 189 -10.58 -19.52 -4.58
N ASP A 190 -10.35 -19.54 -3.27
CA ASP A 190 -9.12 -20.01 -2.66
C ASP A 190 -7.88 -19.29 -3.22
N GLY A 191 -7.97 -17.95 -3.29
CA GLY A 191 -6.91 -17.09 -3.81
C GLY A 191 -6.84 -17.01 -5.35
N ASN A 192 -7.60 -17.82 -6.09
CA ASN A 192 -7.53 -17.83 -7.55
C ASN A 192 -8.28 -16.65 -8.20
N VAL A 193 -7.54 -15.56 -8.46
CA VAL A 193 -8.04 -14.31 -9.07
C VAL A 193 -8.69 -14.55 -10.44
N GLU A 194 -8.12 -15.40 -11.29
CA GLU A 194 -8.67 -15.64 -12.64
C GLU A 194 -10.03 -16.34 -12.58
N ARG A 195 -10.16 -17.33 -11.69
CA ARG A 195 -11.44 -17.99 -11.42
C ARG A 195 -12.46 -17.00 -10.87
N TYR A 196 -12.06 -16.09 -10.00
CA TYR A 196 -12.95 -15.07 -9.45
C TYR A 196 -13.47 -14.12 -10.54
N LEU A 197 -12.57 -13.59 -11.37
CA LEU A 197 -12.91 -12.64 -12.44
C LEU A 197 -13.69 -13.30 -13.59
N SER A 198 -13.42 -14.58 -13.90
CA SER A 198 -14.15 -15.30 -14.95
C SER A 198 -15.64 -15.49 -14.60
N ARG A 199 -15.97 -15.71 -13.32
CA ARG A 199 -17.36 -15.73 -12.83
C ARG A 199 -18.06 -14.38 -13.01
N ARG A 200 -17.28 -13.29 -13.06
CA ARG A 200 -17.75 -11.89 -13.18
C ARG A 200 -17.38 -11.27 -14.53
N ARG A 201 -17.22 -12.09 -15.58
CA ARG A 201 -16.70 -11.69 -16.90
C ARG A 201 -17.36 -10.45 -17.51
N GLN A 202 -18.67 -10.29 -17.34
CA GLN A 202 -19.41 -9.15 -17.91
C GLN A 202 -18.99 -7.83 -17.23
N LYS A 203 -18.96 -7.82 -15.89
CA LYS A 203 -18.52 -6.66 -15.10
C LYS A 203 -17.04 -6.35 -15.34
N TYR A 204 -16.19 -7.37 -15.37
CA TYR A 204 -14.76 -7.20 -15.66
C TYR A 204 -14.51 -6.66 -17.08
N ARG A 205 -15.28 -7.08 -18.10
CA ARG A 205 -15.23 -6.47 -19.44
C ARG A 205 -15.66 -5.00 -19.42
N ALA A 206 -16.71 -4.66 -18.67
CA ALA A 206 -17.16 -3.27 -18.55
C ALA A 206 -16.07 -2.38 -17.92
N LEU A 207 -15.41 -2.86 -16.85
CA LEU A 207 -14.25 -2.19 -16.25
C LEU A 207 -13.13 -1.95 -17.28
N ASN A 208 -12.77 -2.98 -18.06
CA ASN A 208 -11.73 -2.86 -19.08
C ASN A 208 -12.10 -1.87 -20.18
N ASN A 209 -13.38 -1.79 -20.56
CA ASN A 209 -13.86 -0.81 -21.53
C ASN A 209 -13.77 0.62 -20.98
N LEU A 210 -14.14 0.85 -19.72
CA LEU A 210 -13.96 2.16 -19.06
C LEU A 210 -12.49 2.56 -19.04
N TRP A 211 -11.61 1.59 -18.77
CA TRP A 211 -10.18 1.80 -18.82
C TRP A 211 -9.67 2.27 -20.18
N GLN A 212 -10.17 1.68 -21.27
CA GLN A 212 -9.82 2.11 -22.63
C GLN A 212 -10.29 3.54 -22.93
N GLN A 213 -11.40 3.99 -22.35
CA GLN A 213 -11.90 5.36 -22.54
C GLN A 213 -11.03 6.42 -21.84
N VAL A 214 -10.42 6.05 -20.71
CA VAL A 214 -9.52 6.96 -19.96
C VAL A 214 -8.11 6.97 -20.55
N GLN A 215 -7.74 5.94 -21.31
CA GLN A 215 -6.43 5.89 -21.97
C GLN A 215 -6.32 6.91 -23.12
N GLY A 216 -5.22 7.66 -23.13
CA GLY A 216 -4.90 8.61 -24.21
C GLY A 216 -5.47 10.02 -24.05
N THR A 217 -6.25 10.27 -22.98
CA THR A 217 -6.74 11.62 -22.65
C THR A 217 -6.04 12.11 -21.37
N GLU A 218 -5.54 13.34 -21.38
CA GLU A 218 -4.99 13.95 -20.17
C GLU A 218 -6.15 14.26 -19.19
N PRO A 219 -6.10 13.75 -17.96
CA PRO A 219 -7.25 13.83 -17.07
C PRO A 219 -7.41 15.23 -16.49
N VAL A 220 -8.58 15.84 -16.72
CA VAL A 220 -8.89 17.21 -16.27
C VAL A 220 -9.49 17.24 -14.86
N ASN A 221 -10.11 16.14 -14.42
CA ASN A 221 -10.74 16.00 -13.11
C ASN A 221 -10.80 14.52 -12.68
N PHE A 222 -11.27 14.27 -11.45
CA PHE A 222 -11.33 12.93 -10.86
C PHE A 222 -12.53 12.07 -11.31
N ASN A 223 -13.50 12.63 -12.04
CA ASN A 223 -14.77 11.94 -12.35
C ASN A 223 -14.58 10.58 -13.05
N PRO A 224 -13.71 10.43 -14.07
CA PRO A 224 -13.50 9.14 -14.72
C PRO A 224 -12.96 8.08 -13.74
N PHE A 225 -12.10 8.49 -12.80
CA PHE A 225 -11.52 7.60 -11.81
C PHE A 225 -12.54 7.18 -10.75
N MET A 226 -13.46 8.07 -10.35
CA MET A 226 -14.59 7.71 -9.49
C MET A 226 -15.51 6.67 -10.15
N VAL A 227 -15.75 6.79 -11.46
CA VAL A 227 -16.53 5.80 -12.23
C VAL A 227 -15.81 4.45 -12.28
N ILE A 228 -14.48 4.45 -12.51
CA ILE A 228 -13.67 3.22 -12.48
C ILE A 228 -13.67 2.61 -11.08
N GLY A 229 -13.50 3.42 -10.02
CA GLY A 229 -13.56 2.97 -8.62
C GLY A 229 -14.88 2.28 -8.30
N ARG A 230 -16.00 2.85 -8.75
CA ARG A 230 -17.32 2.20 -8.61
C ARG A 230 -17.42 0.90 -9.40
N ALA A 231 -16.91 0.85 -10.63
CA ALA A 231 -16.90 -0.37 -11.43
C ALA A 231 -16.02 -1.48 -10.81
N LEU A 232 -14.96 -1.12 -10.09
CA LEU A 232 -14.19 -2.05 -9.25
C LEU A 232 -15.05 -2.58 -8.10
N ALA A 233 -15.78 -1.71 -7.40
CA ALA A 233 -16.66 -2.12 -6.31
C ALA A 233 -17.80 -3.04 -6.78
N ASP A 234 -18.28 -2.86 -8.01
CA ASP A 234 -19.29 -3.76 -8.61
C ASP A 234 -18.77 -5.21 -8.79
N LEU A 235 -17.46 -5.45 -8.72
CA LEU A 235 -16.90 -6.80 -8.77
C LEU A 235 -17.08 -7.59 -7.46
N LEU A 236 -17.49 -6.97 -6.36
CA LEU A 236 -17.86 -7.70 -5.14
C LEU A 236 -19.13 -8.52 -5.39
#